data_AF-I1VUX6-F1
#
_entry.id   AF-I1VUX6-F1
#
_cell.length_a   1.000
_cell.length_b   1.000
_cell.length_c   1.000
_cell.angle_alpha   90.00
_cell.angle_beta   90.00
_cell.angle_gamma   90.00
#
_symmetry.space_group_name_H-M   'P 1'
#
loop_
_entity.id
_entity.type
_entity.pdbx_description
1 polymer ?
#
loop_
_entity_poly.entity_id
_entity_poly.type
_entity_poly.pdbx_seq_one_letter_code
_entity_poly.pdbx_strand_id
1 'polypeptide(L)'
;YGPIIESVITITDDLAYKQAKEADDLLEQGKYLGPLHGIPYGLKDIIAVPEYKTTWGSRTFENQILDVEASVYKRLKSTGAVLVAKLVTGSLAYDDIWFGG
;
A
#
# COMPACT_ATOMS: atom_id res chain seq x y z
N TYR A 1 -3.26 -15.55 8.89
CA TYR A 1 -2.23 -16.07 7.97
C TYR A 1 -0.97 -15.22 7.87
N GLY A 2 -1.01 -13.91 8.20
CA GLY A 2 0.16 -13.02 8.08
C GLY A 2 1.49 -13.57 8.61
N PRO A 3 1.57 -14.03 9.89
CA PRO A 3 2.81 -14.58 10.45
C PRO A 3 3.30 -15.89 9.84
N ILE A 4 2.49 -16.54 8.99
CA ILE A 4 2.84 -17.81 8.34
C ILE A 4 3.34 -17.56 6.92
N ILE A 5 2.74 -16.58 6.22
CA ILE A 5 3.07 -16.27 4.83
C ILE A 5 4.16 -15.19 4.74
N GLU A 6 4.29 -14.35 5.78
CA GLU A 6 5.30 -13.30 5.86
C GLU A 6 5.32 -12.39 4.62
N SER A 7 4.14 -12.04 4.09
CA SER A 7 4.01 -11.28 2.84
C SER A 7 3.74 -9.78 3.04
N VAL A 8 3.73 -9.29 4.29
CA VAL A 8 3.34 -7.92 4.63
C VAL A 8 4.44 -7.24 5.46
N ILE A 9 4.81 -6.03 5.07
CA ILE A 9 5.72 -5.14 5.79
C ILE A 9 4.95 -4.20 6.71
N THR A 10 3.85 -3.63 6.23
CA THR A 10 3.06 -2.64 6.98
C THR A 10 1.60 -2.80 6.62
N ILE A 11 0.76 -2.96 7.63
CA ILE A 11 -0.69 -2.83 7.47
C ILE A 11 -1.02 -1.34 7.54
N THR A 12 -1.88 -0.87 6.64
CA THR A 12 -2.22 0.56 6.52
C THR A 12 -3.61 0.85 7.06
N ASP A 13 -3.94 0.34 8.26
CA ASP A 13 -5.31 0.32 8.81
C ASP A 13 -5.99 1.70 8.78
N ASP A 14 -5.35 2.73 9.35
CA ASP A 14 -5.93 4.07 9.42
C ASP A 14 -6.23 4.66 8.03
N LEU A 15 -5.30 4.50 7.09
CA LEU A 15 -5.49 4.93 5.69
C LEU A 15 -6.57 4.09 5.00
N ALA A 16 -6.60 2.78 5.23
CA ALA A 16 -7.56 1.87 4.64
C ALA A 16 -8.98 2.23 5.07
N TYR A 17 -9.21 2.42 6.36
CA TYR A 17 -10.51 2.86 6.88
C TYR A 17 -10.91 4.22 6.33
N LYS A 18 -9.98 5.17 6.25
CA LYS A 18 -10.25 6.48 5.66
C LYS A 18 -10.66 6.37 4.18
N GLN A 19 -9.92 5.62 3.38
CA GLN A 19 -10.21 5.44 1.95
C GLN A 19 -11.51 4.67 1.71
N ALA A 20 -11.78 3.64 2.51
CA ALA A 20 -13.04 2.90 2.45
C ALA A 20 -14.22 3.81 2.76
N LYS A 21 -14.12 4.62 3.82
CA LYS A 21 -15.15 5.61 4.15
C LYS A 21 -15.36 6.64 3.04
N GLU A 22 -14.27 7.17 2.46
CA GLU A 22 -14.37 8.10 1.32
C GLU A 22 -15.05 7.46 0.10
N ALA A 23 -14.80 6.17 -0.16
CA ALA A 23 -15.47 5.42 -1.22
C ALA A 23 -16.98 5.29 -0.94
N ASP A 24 -17.37 4.89 0.28
CA ASP A 24 -18.78 4.79 0.69
C ASP A 24 -19.50 6.15 0.57
N ASP A 25 -18.89 7.23 1.11
CA ASP A 25 -19.45 8.58 1.07
C ASP A 25 -19.64 9.07 -0.40
N LEU A 26 -18.77 8.65 -1.33
CA LEU A 26 -18.92 8.95 -2.76
C LEU A 26 -20.03 8.14 -3.43
N LEU A 27 -20.18 6.87 -3.09
CA LEU A 27 -21.28 6.04 -3.59
C LEU A 27 -22.64 6.55 -3.12
N GLU A 28 -22.75 6.98 -1.86
CA GLU A 28 -23.97 7.62 -1.33
C GLU A 28 -24.35 8.89 -2.10
N GLN A 29 -23.36 9.62 -2.61
CA GLN A 29 -23.55 10.79 -3.49
C GLN A 29 -23.82 10.42 -4.95
N GLY A 30 -23.92 9.12 -5.29
CA GLY A 30 -24.08 8.63 -6.66
C GLY A 30 -22.83 8.72 -7.53
N LYS A 31 -21.65 8.93 -6.93
CA LYS A 31 -20.36 9.06 -7.64
C LYS A 31 -19.59 7.73 -7.61
N TYR A 32 -19.82 6.91 -8.63
CA TYR A 32 -19.01 5.72 -8.87
C TYR A 32 -17.75 6.05 -9.69
N LEU A 33 -16.56 5.77 -9.13
CA LEU A 33 -15.28 6.12 -9.74
C LEU A 33 -14.75 5.06 -10.73
N GLY A 34 -15.47 3.96 -10.91
CA GLY A 34 -15.13 2.88 -11.85
C GLY A 34 -14.76 1.56 -11.16
N PRO A 35 -14.24 0.58 -11.92
CA PRO A 35 -14.13 -0.83 -11.49
C PRO A 35 -13.31 -1.11 -10.23
N LEU A 36 -12.46 -0.17 -9.81
CA LEU A 36 -11.60 -0.32 -8.63
C LEU A 36 -12.13 0.44 -7.41
N HIS A 37 -13.30 1.09 -7.53
CA HIS A 37 -13.91 1.82 -6.43
C HIS A 37 -14.18 0.90 -5.23
N GLY A 38 -13.60 1.22 -4.07
CA GLY A 38 -13.70 0.44 -2.83
C GLY A 38 -12.90 -0.86 -2.83
N ILE A 39 -12.21 -1.22 -3.91
CA ILE A 39 -11.50 -2.50 -4.00
C ILE A 39 -10.22 -2.46 -3.15
N PRO A 40 -10.03 -3.40 -2.20
CA PRO A 40 -8.83 -3.47 -1.38
C PRO A 40 -7.64 -4.00 -2.20
N TYR A 41 -6.46 -3.43 -1.99
CA TYR A 41 -5.22 -3.87 -2.63
C TYR A 41 -4.00 -3.69 -1.73
N GLY A 42 -2.93 -4.42 -2.05
CA GLY A 42 -1.61 -4.23 -1.46
C GLY A 42 -0.61 -3.67 -2.48
N LEU A 43 0.37 -2.90 -2.01
CA LEU A 43 1.48 -2.40 -2.81
C LEU A 43 2.79 -3.02 -2.36
N LYS A 44 3.57 -3.53 -3.31
CA LYS A 44 4.95 -3.94 -3.06
C LYS A 44 5.72 -2.79 -2.39
N ASP A 45 6.51 -3.09 -1.36
CA ASP A 45 7.20 -2.10 -0.51
C ASP A 45 8.37 -1.35 -1.19
N ILE A 46 8.44 -1.47 -2.51
CA ILE A 46 9.25 -0.62 -3.38
C ILE A 46 8.53 0.66 -3.84
N ILE A 47 7.20 0.70 -3.71
CA ILE A 47 6.35 1.79 -4.20
C ILE A 47 6.11 2.79 -3.09
N ALA A 48 6.59 4.04 -3.26
CA ALA A 48 6.47 5.07 -2.23
C ALA A 48 5.02 5.49 -1.94
N VAL A 49 4.70 5.54 -0.65
CA VAL A 49 3.44 6.08 -0.10
C VAL A 49 3.83 6.99 1.07
N PRO A 50 3.47 8.28 1.07
CA PRO A 50 3.79 9.20 2.16
C PRO A 50 3.30 8.68 3.51
N GLU A 51 4.02 9.00 4.59
CA GLU A 51 3.73 8.59 5.99
C GLU A 51 3.92 7.09 6.28
N TYR A 52 3.98 6.24 5.26
CA TYR A 52 4.19 4.81 5.39
C TYR A 52 5.61 4.40 5.02
N LYS A 53 6.09 3.33 5.65
CA LYS A 53 7.40 2.76 5.34
C LYS A 53 7.48 2.40 3.86
N THR A 54 8.65 2.65 3.28
CA THR A 54 9.05 2.21 1.95
C THR A 54 10.50 1.77 2.06
N THR A 55 10.70 0.51 2.44
CA THR A 55 12.00 -0.02 2.86
C THR A 55 12.80 -0.61 1.71
N TRP A 56 12.16 -0.79 0.56
CA TRP A 56 12.74 -1.50 -0.58
C TRP A 56 13.22 -2.92 -0.23
N GLY A 57 12.69 -3.54 0.83
CA GLY A 57 13.10 -4.88 1.27
C GLY A 57 14.50 -4.95 1.86
N SER A 58 15.18 -3.81 2.00
CA SER A 58 16.58 -3.74 2.40
C SER A 58 16.72 -3.38 3.88
N ARG A 59 17.59 -4.09 4.59
CA ARG A 59 17.88 -3.82 6.01
C ARG A 59 18.39 -2.39 6.24
N THR A 60 19.11 -1.82 5.28
CA THR A 60 19.62 -0.44 5.36
C THR A 60 18.49 0.59 5.43
N PHE A 61 17.34 0.30 4.82
CA PHE A 61 16.22 1.22 4.68
C PHE A 61 14.97 0.76 5.45
N GLU A 62 15.09 -0.15 6.42
CA GLU A 62 13.98 -0.76 7.18
C GLU A 62 13.03 0.26 7.84
N ASN A 63 13.55 1.44 8.18
CA ASN A 63 12.78 2.53 8.80
C ASN A 63 12.57 3.73 7.88
N GLN A 64 12.86 3.60 6.59
CA GLN A 64 12.72 4.68 5.62
C GLN A 64 11.25 5.01 5.39
N ILE A 65 10.93 6.31 5.48
CA ILE A 65 9.67 6.91 5.06
C ILE A 65 10.02 7.96 4.02
N LEU A 66 9.33 7.93 2.89
CA LEU A 66 9.55 8.86 1.78
C LEU A 66 8.34 9.78 1.68
N ASP A 67 8.57 11.08 1.72
CA ASP A 67 7.53 12.09 1.46
C ASP A 67 7.32 12.26 -0.06
N VAL A 68 7.02 11.15 -0.72
CA VAL A 68 6.82 11.08 -2.17
C VAL A 68 5.62 10.19 -2.46
N GLU A 69 4.65 10.73 -3.20
CA GLU A 69 3.51 9.98 -3.70
C GLU A 69 3.88 9.34 -5.05
N ALA A 70 4.08 8.02 -5.09
CA ALA A 70 4.37 7.33 -6.33
C ALA A 70 3.21 7.42 -7.34
N SER A 71 3.52 7.60 -8.63
CA SER A 71 2.50 7.80 -9.68
C SER A 71 1.46 6.68 -9.75
N VAL A 72 1.86 5.42 -9.53
CA VAL A 72 0.93 4.27 -9.52
C VAL A 72 -0.02 4.32 -8.33
N TYR A 73 0.48 4.67 -7.14
CA TYR A 73 -0.33 4.86 -5.95
C TYR A 73 -1.33 6.00 -6.15
N LYS A 74 -0.88 7.14 -6.68
CA LYS A 74 -1.75 8.28 -7.01
C LYS A 74 -2.89 7.89 -7.94
N ARG A 75 -2.60 7.10 -8.98
CA ARG A 75 -3.61 6.61 -9.93
C ARG A 75 -4.62 5.68 -9.25
N LEU A 76 -4.15 4.68 -8.49
CA LEU A 76 -5.05 3.75 -7.77
C LEU A 76 -5.94 4.48 -6.76
N LYS A 77 -5.35 5.38 -5.95
CA LYS A 77 -6.09 6.23 -5.01
C LYS A 77 -7.17 7.05 -5.71
N SER A 78 -6.89 7.63 -6.88
CA SER A 78 -7.86 8.41 -7.65
C SER A 78 -9.07 7.62 -8.17
N THR A 79 -8.98 6.29 -8.21
CA THR A 79 -10.10 5.41 -8.58
C THR A 79 -10.97 4.99 -7.39
N GLY A 80 -10.65 5.44 -6.17
CA GLY A 80 -11.31 5.00 -4.94
C GLY A 80 -10.84 3.64 -4.43
N ALA A 81 -9.73 3.09 -4.95
CA ALA A 81 -9.16 1.84 -4.45
C ALA A 81 -8.58 2.04 -3.05
N VAL A 82 -8.66 0.99 -2.22
CA VAL A 82 -8.32 1.03 -0.80
C VAL A 82 -6.99 0.32 -0.55
N LEU A 83 -5.96 1.06 -0.19
CA LEU A 83 -4.66 0.47 0.17
C LEU A 83 -4.77 -0.14 1.57
N VAL A 84 -4.62 -1.46 1.67
CA VAL A 84 -4.69 -2.19 2.96
C VAL A 84 -3.32 -2.60 3.50
N ALA A 85 -2.31 -2.72 2.63
CA ALA A 85 -1.00 -3.17 3.04
C ALA A 85 0.14 -2.75 2.09
N LYS A 86 1.32 -2.60 2.68
CA LYS A 86 2.62 -2.63 2.02
C LYS A 86 3.15 -4.06 2.08
N LEU A 87 3.45 -4.65 0.93
CA LEU A 87 3.79 -6.06 0.75
C LEU A 87 5.30 -6.27 0.60
N VAL A 88 5.78 -7.44 0.99
CA VAL A 88 7.19 -7.79 0.91
C VAL A 88 7.77 -7.63 -0.50
N THR A 89 9.03 -7.18 -0.55
CA THR A 89 9.87 -7.21 -1.74
C THR A 89 11.23 -7.74 -1.33
N GLY A 90 11.86 -8.56 -2.18
CA GLY A 90 13.30 -8.80 -2.06
C GLY A 90 14.09 -7.51 -2.16
N SER A 91 15.29 -7.53 -1.59
CA SER A 91 16.11 -6.35 -1.34
C SER A 91 16.42 -5.62 -2.64
N LEU A 92 16.02 -4.36 -2.72
CA LEU A 92 16.15 -3.50 -3.90
C LEU A 92 15.53 -4.09 -5.17
N ALA A 93 14.59 -5.03 -5.03
CA ALA A 93 14.04 -5.85 -6.10
C ALA A 93 15.09 -6.65 -6.90
N TYR A 94 16.22 -6.98 -6.28
CA TYR A 94 17.31 -7.72 -6.91
C TYR A 94 17.12 -9.23 -6.84
N ASP A 95 16.67 -9.74 -5.69
CA ASP A 95 16.51 -11.17 -5.41
C ASP A 95 15.21 -11.46 -4.65
N ASP A 96 15.11 -12.64 -4.03
CA ASP A 96 14.00 -13.10 -3.20
C ASP A 96 14.26 -12.94 -1.69
N ILE A 97 15.36 -12.30 -1.29
CA ILE A 97 15.75 -12.14 0.12
C ILE A 97 15.38 -10.73 0.59
N TRP A 98 14.70 -10.61 1.71
CA TRP A 98 14.41 -9.32 2.34
C TRP A 98 14.80 -9.32 3.82
N PHE A 99 14.80 -8.15 4.46
CA PHE A 99 15.36 -8.03 5.81
C PHE A 99 14.68 -8.90 6.89
N GLY A 100 13.46 -9.39 6.64
CA GLY A 100 12.70 -10.27 7.52
C GLY A 100 12.71 -11.76 7.15
N GLY A 101 13.35 -12.17 6.05
CA GLY A 101 13.42 -13.57 5.61
C GLY A 101 13.57 -13.72 4.11
#